data_AF-A0A4U0F0Y0-F1
#
_entry.id   AF-A0A4U0F0Y0-F1
#
_cell.length_a   1.000
_cell.length_b   1.000
_cell.length_c   1.000
_cell.angle_alpha   90.00
_cell.angle_beta   90.00
_cell.angle_gamma   90.00
#
_symmetry.space_group_name_H-M   'P 1'
#
loop_
_entity.id
_entity.type
_entity.pdbx_description
1 polymer ?
#
loop_
_entity_poly.entity_id
_entity_poly.type
_entity_poly.pdbx_seq_one_letter_code
_entity_poly.pdbx_strand_id
1 'polypeptide(L)'
;MKSIKSFFYLAFILFTILSCSNSTESDSLKVLFIGNSYTYYNSSPELLKALIREKFPKKPIEIQLISQGGMTLKRHWEEGRAVEVIKSNDWDYVILQEQSKLGMGLIIDNDIYFGQTDHFYEYATKFDTEIKKIGAQTAFFMTWSVKQRPEEQKILTHAYSTIAKELNAKLIPVGLVWDKVRNQAKFDLYDLDGSHPSAYGSYLVATSIFSALLEESPLGLSGVISGLQLSSTGEPSLDSQPLVDISETDAQTIQKTSWKVVEDIRKKGGYIDINKPKQKYVLPKLTEGDVIDTKEIEGRWYGTSTYSNNYLGVILDVENIENSLEAKISFYSPNGQDKMFVTDVELKDKQLNMILIDSLRTMSSNLNFYFNNKKLNGLSKSFGGDITNYKHWNLSRLNNQNGLDLEALDVLITAFNNDIESKGYVKAAINYYKKYSSLIGKSYLPEEAYLNAVGYNFVEDGKVDEALNIFELAMILYPESVNTYDSYGETLIKAGEFEKGLSVYTKGYELAKKTGNENATYMEANLKRFKEGKSKQRQTELLPPPPPTGI
;
A
#
# COMPACT_ATOMS: atom_id res chain seq x y z
N MET A 1 -6.82 -61.09 -78.16
CA MET A 1 -7.60 -60.16 -77.31
C MET A 1 -7.04 -58.76 -77.50
N LYS A 2 -7.56 -57.99 -78.47
CA LYS A 2 -8.30 -56.71 -78.26
C LYS A 2 -7.58 -55.76 -77.28
N SER A 3 -6.75 -54.82 -77.75
CA SER A 3 -7.09 -53.46 -78.26
C SER A 3 -7.63 -52.54 -77.14
N ILE A 4 -7.04 -51.38 -76.85
CA ILE A 4 -7.35 -50.06 -77.48
C ILE A 4 -6.35 -49.05 -76.84
N LYS A 5 -5.41 -48.46 -77.61
CA LYS A 5 -5.42 -47.09 -78.20
C LYS A 5 -5.47 -45.98 -77.11
N SER A 6 -4.53 -45.04 -76.97
CA SER A 6 -3.72 -44.17 -77.86
C SER A 6 -4.10 -42.71 -77.60
N PHE A 7 -3.06 -41.87 -77.47
CA PHE A 7 -2.96 -40.52 -78.05
C PHE A 7 -3.71 -39.37 -77.32
N PHE A 8 -3.27 -38.10 -77.26
CA PHE A 8 -2.25 -37.33 -77.97
C PHE A 8 -1.97 -36.00 -77.18
N TYR A 9 -0.70 -35.61 -77.08
CA TYR A 9 -0.07 -34.26 -77.10
C TYR A 9 -0.62 -33.04 -76.31
N LEU A 10 0.27 -32.49 -75.47
CA LEU A 10 1.02 -31.22 -75.66
C LEU A 10 0.33 -30.06 -76.43
N ALA A 11 0.01 -28.95 -75.74
CA ALA A 11 0.47 -27.57 -76.03
C ALA A 11 -0.39 -26.48 -75.33
N PHE A 12 0.24 -25.29 -75.13
CA PHE A 12 -0.25 -23.98 -74.64
C PHE A 12 -0.32 -23.78 -73.11
N ILE A 13 0.69 -23.18 -72.45
CA ILE A 13 1.07 -21.74 -72.40
C ILE A 13 0.05 -20.88 -71.64
N LEU A 14 0.51 -20.46 -70.44
CA LEU A 14 0.30 -19.16 -69.78
C LEU A 14 -1.14 -18.75 -69.46
N PHE A 15 -1.56 -18.90 -68.20
CA PHE A 15 -2.45 -17.92 -67.56
C PHE A 15 -2.09 -17.77 -66.07
N THR A 16 -1.44 -16.63 -65.80
CA THR A 16 -1.59 -15.77 -64.62
C THR A 16 -1.50 -16.36 -63.21
N ILE A 17 -0.42 -15.96 -62.53
CA ILE A 17 -0.40 -15.41 -61.18
C ILE A 17 -1.81 -15.10 -60.65
N LEU A 18 -2.38 -16.00 -59.83
CA LEU A 18 -3.16 -15.59 -58.68
C LEU A 18 -2.32 -15.89 -57.44
N SER A 19 -1.47 -14.92 -57.12
CA SER A 19 -1.17 -14.63 -55.72
C SER A 19 -2.49 -14.29 -55.05
N CYS A 20 -3.22 -15.30 -54.57
CA CYS A 20 -4.05 -15.09 -53.41
C CYS A 20 -3.07 -14.87 -52.26
N SER A 21 -2.66 -13.62 -52.10
CA SER A 21 -2.38 -13.07 -50.79
C SER A 21 -3.65 -13.29 -49.99
N ASN A 22 -3.76 -14.45 -49.34
CA ASN A 22 -4.51 -14.53 -48.11
C ASN A 22 -3.85 -13.47 -47.22
N SER A 23 -4.51 -12.32 -47.12
CA SER A 23 -4.29 -11.40 -46.03
C SER A 23 -4.41 -12.25 -44.78
N THR A 24 -3.28 -12.62 -44.20
CA THR A 24 -3.21 -13.19 -42.87
C THR A 24 -4.05 -12.27 -42.01
N GLU A 25 -5.20 -12.77 -41.58
CA GLU A 25 -5.93 -12.23 -40.46
C GLU A 25 -4.85 -11.99 -39.39
N SER A 26 -4.56 -10.73 -39.09
CA SER A 26 -3.43 -10.41 -38.22
C SER A 26 -3.76 -11.02 -36.87
N ASP A 27 -3.06 -12.10 -36.49
CA ASP A 27 -3.24 -12.75 -35.19
C ASP A 27 -3.26 -11.68 -34.09
N SER A 28 -4.36 -11.67 -33.34
CA SER A 28 -4.58 -10.74 -32.24
C SER A 28 -3.52 -10.97 -31.17
N LEU A 29 -2.88 -9.91 -30.68
CA LEU A 29 -1.98 -10.02 -29.51
C LEU A 29 -2.80 -9.95 -28.22
N LYS A 30 -2.76 -11.00 -27.41
CA LYS A 30 -3.47 -11.09 -26.12
C LYS A 30 -2.48 -11.15 -24.96
N VAL A 31 -2.54 -10.15 -24.08
CA VAL A 31 -1.62 -10.03 -22.93
C VAL A 31 -2.39 -9.88 -21.63
N LEU A 32 -2.11 -10.77 -20.68
CA LEU A 32 -2.61 -10.66 -19.32
C LEU A 32 -1.52 -10.12 -18.39
N PHE A 33 -1.85 -9.12 -17.60
CA PHE A 33 -1.01 -8.65 -16.50
C PHE A 33 -1.54 -9.18 -15.17
N ILE A 34 -0.65 -9.73 -14.35
CA ILE A 34 -0.91 -10.09 -12.95
C ILE A 34 0.06 -9.28 -12.10
N GLY A 35 -0.44 -8.34 -11.30
CA GLY A 35 0.41 -7.40 -10.59
C GLY A 35 -0.32 -6.59 -9.51
N ASN A 36 0.16 -5.38 -9.25
CA ASN A 36 -0.37 -4.48 -8.23
C ASN A 36 -0.23 -3.01 -8.67
N SER A 37 -0.08 -2.10 -7.72
CA SER A 37 0.04 -0.66 -7.96
C SER A 37 1.18 -0.27 -8.89
N TYR A 38 2.27 -1.05 -8.94
CA TYR A 38 3.36 -0.80 -9.88
C TYR A 38 2.95 -1.01 -11.34
N THR A 39 1.84 -1.74 -11.57
CA THR A 39 1.27 -1.99 -12.89
C THR A 39 0.10 -1.05 -13.20
N TYR A 40 -0.88 -0.89 -12.29
CA TYR A 40 -2.07 -0.05 -12.60
C TYR A 40 -1.81 1.46 -12.53
N TYR A 41 -0.76 1.94 -11.86
CA TYR A 41 -0.46 3.37 -11.82
C TYR A 41 -0.23 3.95 -13.21
N ASN A 42 -0.90 5.07 -13.48
CA ASN A 42 -1.02 5.72 -14.79
C ASN A 42 -1.42 4.74 -15.93
N SER A 43 -2.12 3.66 -15.58
CA SER A 43 -2.67 2.68 -16.53
C SER A 43 -1.62 2.09 -17.49
N SER A 44 -0.47 1.67 -16.97
CA SER A 44 0.65 1.15 -17.78
C SER A 44 0.26 0.09 -18.84
N PRO A 45 -0.70 -0.84 -18.59
CA PRO A 45 -1.20 -1.74 -19.64
C PRO A 45 -1.90 -1.02 -20.81
N GLU A 46 -2.66 0.04 -20.56
CA GLU A 46 -3.29 0.85 -21.62
C GLU A 46 -2.27 1.76 -22.33
N LEU A 47 -1.21 2.21 -21.63
CA LEU A 47 -0.06 2.86 -22.27
C LEU A 47 0.62 1.93 -23.28
N LEU A 48 0.87 0.67 -22.89
CA LEU A 48 1.42 -0.34 -23.79
C LEU A 48 0.50 -0.53 -25.00
N LYS A 49 -0.81 -0.69 -24.77
CA LYS A 49 -1.81 -0.83 -25.85
C LYS A 49 -1.74 0.30 -26.86
N ALA A 50 -1.62 1.55 -26.40
CA ALA A 50 -1.51 2.72 -27.25
C ALA A 50 -0.22 2.71 -28.09
N LEU A 51 0.92 2.40 -27.46
CA LEU A 51 2.21 2.28 -28.16
C LEU A 51 2.18 1.21 -29.26
N ILE A 52 1.56 0.06 -28.99
CA ILE A 52 1.44 -1.02 -29.98
C ILE A 52 0.50 -0.60 -31.11
N ARG A 53 -0.63 0.06 -30.82
CA ARG A 53 -1.55 0.56 -31.86
C ARG A 53 -0.90 1.61 -32.76
N GLU A 54 -0.08 2.49 -32.20
CA GLU A 54 0.66 3.48 -32.98
C GLU A 54 1.65 2.81 -33.94
N LYS A 55 2.44 1.84 -33.44
CA LYS A 55 3.42 1.12 -34.26
C LYS A 55 2.76 0.18 -35.28
N PHE A 56 1.70 -0.50 -34.86
CA PHE A 56 1.01 -1.54 -35.62
C PHE A 56 -0.51 -1.27 -35.69
N PRO A 57 -0.96 -0.26 -36.48
CA PRO A 57 -2.36 0.17 -36.50
C PRO A 57 -3.38 -0.90 -36.91
N LYS A 58 -2.91 -1.96 -37.55
CA LYS A 58 -3.75 -3.07 -38.05
C LYS A 58 -3.74 -4.30 -37.14
N LYS A 59 -2.94 -4.30 -36.07
CA LYS A 59 -2.84 -5.46 -35.17
C LYS A 59 -3.92 -5.37 -34.08
N PRO A 60 -4.88 -6.32 -34.03
CA PRO A 60 -5.80 -6.39 -32.91
C PRO A 60 -5.03 -6.70 -31.61
N ILE A 61 -5.40 -6.04 -30.52
CA ILE A 61 -4.71 -6.16 -29.23
C ILE A 61 -5.75 -6.24 -28.12
N GLU A 62 -5.62 -7.25 -27.28
CA GLU A 62 -6.39 -7.44 -26.05
C GLU A 62 -5.42 -7.40 -24.87
N ILE A 63 -5.72 -6.54 -23.90
CA ILE A 63 -4.94 -6.43 -22.67
C ILE A 63 -5.91 -6.44 -21.50
N GLN A 64 -5.61 -7.27 -20.51
CA GLN A 64 -6.33 -7.33 -19.24
C GLN A 64 -5.35 -7.21 -18.08
N LEU A 65 -5.81 -6.60 -16.99
CA LEU A 65 -5.08 -6.50 -15.74
C LEU A 65 -5.87 -7.17 -14.62
N ILE A 66 -5.19 -8.02 -13.84
CA ILE A 66 -5.65 -8.51 -12.54
C ILE A 66 -4.69 -7.96 -11.49
N SER A 67 -5.19 -7.05 -10.66
CA SER A 67 -4.39 -6.37 -9.64
C SER A 67 -5.18 -5.97 -8.41
N GLN A 68 -4.48 -5.63 -7.35
CA GLN A 68 -4.97 -4.80 -6.25
C GLN A 68 -3.74 -4.20 -5.55
N GLY A 69 -3.90 -3.13 -4.79
CA GLY A 69 -2.82 -2.50 -4.02
C GLY A 69 -2.07 -3.53 -3.15
N GLY A 70 -0.74 -3.54 -3.25
CA GLY A 70 0.12 -4.39 -2.42
C GLY A 70 0.05 -5.90 -2.67
N MET A 71 -0.66 -6.38 -3.69
CA MET A 71 -0.78 -7.81 -3.98
C MET A 71 0.58 -8.47 -4.26
N THR A 72 0.78 -9.65 -3.67
CA THR A 72 1.88 -10.57 -3.98
C THR A 72 1.42 -11.63 -4.98
N LEU A 73 2.34 -12.34 -5.65
CA LEU A 73 1.93 -13.49 -6.48
C LEU A 73 1.26 -14.57 -5.62
N LYS A 74 1.73 -14.76 -4.38
CA LYS A 74 1.08 -15.65 -3.41
C LYS A 74 -0.39 -15.32 -3.21
N ARG A 75 -0.71 -14.05 -2.94
CA ARG A 75 -2.10 -13.61 -2.75
C ARG A 75 -2.95 -13.79 -4.01
N HIS A 76 -2.41 -13.44 -5.18
CA HIS A 76 -3.12 -13.67 -6.46
C HIS A 76 -3.46 -15.15 -6.68
N TRP A 77 -2.54 -16.04 -6.32
CA TRP A 77 -2.75 -17.48 -6.42
C TRP A 77 -3.82 -17.97 -5.44
N GLU A 78 -3.74 -17.52 -4.19
CA GLU A 78 -4.66 -17.92 -3.11
C GLU A 78 -6.09 -17.41 -3.33
N GLU A 79 -6.24 -16.20 -3.90
CA GLU A 79 -7.54 -15.64 -4.27
C GLU A 79 -8.16 -16.31 -5.50
N GLY A 80 -7.38 -17.04 -6.30
CA GLY A 80 -7.88 -17.88 -7.41
C GLY A 80 -8.27 -17.14 -8.70
N ARG A 81 -8.75 -15.89 -8.62
CA ARG A 81 -9.21 -15.10 -9.80
C ARG A 81 -8.16 -15.04 -10.92
N ALA A 82 -6.90 -14.82 -10.58
CA ALA A 82 -5.82 -14.77 -11.58
C ALA A 82 -5.65 -16.10 -12.33
N VAL A 83 -5.75 -17.22 -11.62
CA VAL A 83 -5.66 -18.57 -12.20
C VAL A 83 -6.88 -18.89 -13.07
N GLU A 84 -8.08 -18.47 -12.64
CA GLU A 84 -9.31 -18.62 -13.44
C GLU A 84 -9.21 -17.87 -14.77
N VAL A 85 -8.76 -16.61 -14.75
CA VAL A 85 -8.61 -15.77 -15.96
C VAL A 85 -7.53 -16.32 -16.90
N ILE A 86 -6.44 -16.88 -16.37
CA ILE A 86 -5.46 -17.61 -17.19
C ILE A 86 -6.15 -18.76 -17.92
N LYS A 87 -6.92 -19.59 -17.21
CA LYS A 87 -7.52 -20.81 -17.78
C LYS A 87 -8.68 -20.54 -18.74
N SER A 88 -9.36 -19.41 -18.62
CA SER A 88 -10.57 -19.11 -19.39
C SER A 88 -10.31 -18.45 -20.74
N ASN A 89 -9.06 -18.08 -21.05
CA ASN A 89 -8.72 -17.33 -22.26
C ASN A 89 -7.43 -17.83 -22.91
N ASP A 90 -7.32 -17.63 -24.22
CA ASP A 90 -6.12 -17.98 -24.99
C ASP A 90 -5.13 -16.81 -25.01
N TRP A 91 -4.35 -16.65 -23.95
CA TRP A 91 -3.32 -15.60 -23.86
C TRP A 91 -2.08 -15.95 -24.69
N ASP A 92 -1.47 -14.97 -25.34
CA ASP A 92 -0.11 -15.15 -25.92
C ASP A 92 0.94 -14.99 -24.83
N TYR A 93 0.74 -14.00 -23.96
CA TYR A 93 1.66 -13.67 -22.88
C TYR A 93 0.92 -13.44 -21.57
N VAL A 94 1.49 -13.93 -20.49
CA VAL A 94 1.09 -13.58 -19.13
C VAL A 94 2.28 -12.94 -18.43
N ILE A 95 2.13 -11.65 -18.11
CA ILE A 95 3.16 -10.82 -17.46
C ILE A 95 2.95 -10.87 -15.95
N LEU A 96 3.91 -11.47 -15.25
CA LEU A 96 3.92 -11.60 -13.80
C LEU A 96 4.77 -10.49 -13.16
N GLN A 97 4.17 -9.77 -12.22
CA GLN A 97 4.83 -8.77 -11.40
C GLN A 97 4.64 -9.09 -9.91
N GLU A 98 5.75 -9.25 -9.19
CA GLU A 98 5.74 -9.43 -7.73
C GLU A 98 5.77 -8.07 -7.01
N GLN A 99 5.30 -8.04 -5.76
CA GLN A 99 5.34 -6.90 -4.85
C GLN A 99 6.77 -6.33 -4.70
N SER A 100 6.88 -5.03 -4.40
CA SER A 100 8.13 -4.26 -4.46
C SER A 100 9.29 -4.77 -3.59
N LYS A 101 9.01 -5.58 -2.56
CA LYS A 101 9.96 -6.30 -1.70
C LYS A 101 9.90 -7.82 -1.90
N LEU A 102 9.54 -8.26 -3.10
CA LEU A 102 9.40 -9.66 -3.52
C LEU A 102 8.37 -10.44 -2.69
N GLY A 103 7.35 -9.73 -2.19
CA GLY A 103 6.27 -10.31 -1.40
C GLY A 103 6.70 -10.83 -0.03
N MET A 104 7.89 -10.44 0.46
CA MET A 104 8.46 -10.96 1.70
C MET A 104 9.20 -9.85 2.45
N GLY A 105 8.49 -8.78 2.82
CA GLY A 105 9.09 -7.68 3.58
C GLY A 105 9.61 -8.14 4.95
N LEU A 106 10.75 -7.60 5.36
CA LEU A 106 11.27 -7.78 6.71
C LEU A 106 11.36 -6.43 7.38
N ILE A 107 10.68 -6.24 8.51
CA ILE A 107 10.78 -5.01 9.29
C ILE A 107 11.63 -5.31 10.53
N ILE A 108 12.72 -4.56 10.69
CA ILE A 108 13.51 -4.56 11.92
C ILE A 108 13.43 -3.14 12.46
N ASP A 109 12.83 -3.00 13.63
CA ASP A 109 12.45 -1.73 14.21
C ASP A 109 11.66 -0.89 13.20
N ASN A 110 12.22 0.21 12.72
CA ASN A 110 11.56 1.12 11.79
C ASN A 110 12.01 0.96 10.34
N ASP A 111 12.98 0.08 10.10
CA ASP A 111 13.56 -0.13 8.78
C ASP A 111 12.95 -1.34 8.08
N ILE A 112 12.64 -1.17 6.79
CA ILE A 112 12.07 -2.21 5.93
C ILE A 112 13.15 -2.78 5.02
N TYR A 113 13.35 -4.09 5.02
CA TYR A 113 14.33 -4.82 4.23
C TYR A 113 13.64 -5.84 3.31
N PHE A 114 14.39 -6.34 2.34
CA PHE A 114 14.01 -7.56 1.61
C PHE A 114 14.18 -8.77 2.53
N GLY A 115 13.14 -9.59 2.68
CA GLY A 115 13.22 -10.88 3.36
C GLY A 115 13.84 -11.96 2.46
N GLN A 116 13.42 -13.21 2.66
CA GLN A 116 13.78 -14.31 1.76
C GLN A 116 13.00 -14.20 0.44
N THR A 117 13.36 -14.97 -0.58
CA THR A 117 12.72 -14.93 -1.92
C THR A 117 11.92 -16.18 -2.24
N ASP A 118 11.75 -17.07 -1.26
CA ASP A 118 11.21 -18.42 -1.48
C ASP A 118 9.76 -18.39 -2.00
N HIS A 119 8.89 -17.55 -1.41
CA HIS A 119 7.52 -17.41 -1.90
C HIS A 119 7.47 -16.84 -3.32
N PHE A 120 8.30 -15.84 -3.64
CA PHE A 120 8.34 -15.32 -5.01
C PHE A 120 8.63 -16.45 -6.02
N TYR A 121 9.65 -17.27 -5.76
CA TYR A 121 10.01 -18.37 -6.65
C TYR A 121 8.95 -19.48 -6.70
N GLU A 122 8.38 -19.85 -5.56
CA GLU A 122 7.33 -20.86 -5.49
C GLU A 122 6.10 -20.46 -6.32
N TYR A 123 5.58 -19.25 -6.09
CA TYR A 123 4.36 -18.81 -6.74
C TYR A 123 4.58 -18.40 -8.19
N ALA A 124 5.77 -17.90 -8.55
CA ALA A 124 6.18 -17.75 -9.94
C ALA A 124 6.15 -19.09 -10.70
N THR A 125 6.67 -20.16 -10.09
CA THR A 125 6.67 -21.52 -10.68
C THR A 125 5.24 -22.06 -10.83
N LYS A 126 4.38 -21.84 -9.83
CA LYS A 126 2.96 -22.22 -9.87
C LYS A 126 2.22 -21.53 -11.01
N PHE A 127 2.38 -20.21 -11.15
CA PHE A 127 1.78 -19.47 -12.26
C PHE A 127 2.32 -19.92 -13.61
N ASP A 128 3.64 -20.00 -13.78
CA ASP A 128 4.26 -20.45 -15.04
C ASP A 128 3.74 -21.82 -15.48
N THR A 129 3.51 -22.72 -14.52
CA THR A 129 2.90 -24.04 -14.79
C THR A 129 1.50 -23.92 -15.38
N GLU A 130 0.63 -23.05 -14.84
CA GLU A 130 -0.73 -22.86 -15.39
C GLU A 130 -0.70 -22.10 -16.72
N ILE A 131 0.19 -21.13 -16.87
CA ILE A 131 0.39 -20.36 -18.12
C ILE A 131 0.82 -21.29 -19.25
N LYS A 132 1.79 -22.19 -19.02
CA LYS A 132 2.26 -23.13 -20.04
C LYS A 132 1.20 -24.16 -20.45
N LYS A 133 0.25 -24.51 -19.58
CA LYS A 133 -0.84 -25.45 -19.93
C LYS A 133 -1.74 -24.92 -21.04
N ILE A 134 -1.89 -23.61 -21.15
CA ILE A 134 -2.66 -22.97 -22.22
C ILE A 134 -1.81 -22.59 -23.43
N GLY A 135 -0.51 -22.92 -23.43
CA GLY A 135 0.41 -22.57 -24.53
C GLY A 135 0.91 -21.13 -24.52
N ALA A 136 0.56 -20.33 -23.51
CA ALA A 136 1.03 -18.96 -23.34
C ALA A 136 2.49 -18.90 -22.90
N GLN A 137 3.16 -17.78 -23.15
CA GLN A 137 4.51 -17.51 -22.67
C GLN A 137 4.49 -16.65 -21.40
N THR A 138 5.14 -17.16 -20.35
CA THR A 138 5.39 -16.39 -19.12
C THR A 138 6.42 -15.28 -19.39
N ALA A 139 6.14 -14.08 -18.90
CA ALA A 139 7.06 -12.96 -18.88
C ALA A 139 7.13 -12.32 -17.49
N PHE A 140 8.33 -12.03 -17.00
CA PHE A 140 8.52 -11.39 -15.70
C PHE A 140 8.80 -9.90 -15.86
N PHE A 141 7.95 -9.09 -15.25
CA PHE A 141 8.16 -7.65 -15.08
C PHE A 141 9.10 -7.41 -13.90
N MET A 142 10.41 -7.27 -14.18
CA MET A 142 11.39 -6.89 -13.16
C MET A 142 11.15 -5.45 -12.70
N THR A 143 10.68 -5.29 -11.46
CA THR A 143 10.40 -3.99 -10.84
C THR A 143 11.67 -3.19 -10.50
N TRP A 144 11.48 -1.97 -10.00
CA TRP A 144 12.53 -1.05 -9.58
C TRP A 144 12.60 -0.90 -8.05
N SER A 145 13.78 -0.54 -7.54
CA SER A 145 13.96 -0.16 -6.14
C SER A 145 13.41 1.24 -5.84
N VAL A 146 13.04 1.49 -4.58
CA VAL A 146 12.61 2.83 -4.13
C VAL A 146 13.73 3.86 -4.28
N LYS A 147 13.33 5.13 -4.41
CA LYS A 147 14.21 6.26 -4.71
C LYS A 147 15.35 6.42 -3.71
N GLN A 148 15.08 6.19 -2.42
CA GLN A 148 16.05 6.38 -1.34
C GLN A 148 17.02 5.20 -1.17
N ARG A 149 16.74 4.06 -1.81
CA ARG A 149 17.56 2.84 -1.70
C ARG A 149 17.91 2.26 -3.08
N PRO A 150 18.56 3.06 -3.95
CA PRO A 150 18.86 2.66 -5.31
C PRO A 150 19.69 1.37 -5.39
N GLU A 151 20.52 1.12 -4.40
CA GLU A 151 21.40 -0.03 -4.34
C GLU A 151 20.70 -1.35 -4.03
N GLU A 152 19.40 -1.32 -3.68
CA GLU A 152 18.56 -2.52 -3.56
C GLU A 152 18.16 -3.10 -4.92
N GLN A 153 18.33 -2.36 -6.04
CA GLN A 153 17.98 -2.87 -7.38
C GLN A 153 18.67 -4.20 -7.69
N LYS A 154 19.91 -4.40 -7.23
CA LYS A 154 20.64 -5.66 -7.42
C LYS A 154 19.92 -6.89 -6.85
N ILE A 155 19.10 -6.72 -5.81
CA ILE A 155 18.31 -7.80 -5.19
C ILE A 155 17.18 -8.19 -6.13
N LEU A 156 16.42 -7.21 -6.62
CA LEU A 156 15.37 -7.40 -7.62
C LEU A 156 15.94 -8.03 -8.90
N THR A 157 17.03 -7.46 -9.43
CA THR A 157 17.69 -7.98 -10.62
C THR A 157 18.11 -9.43 -10.47
N HIS A 158 18.73 -9.80 -9.34
CA HIS A 158 19.12 -11.18 -9.08
C HIS A 158 17.90 -12.11 -9.01
N ALA A 159 16.87 -11.75 -8.24
CA ALA A 159 15.70 -12.60 -8.05
C ALA A 159 14.94 -12.85 -9.36
N TYR A 160 14.59 -11.77 -10.07
CA TYR A 160 13.88 -11.86 -11.34
C TYR A 160 14.69 -12.56 -12.43
N SER A 161 15.99 -12.30 -12.53
CA SER A 161 16.83 -12.97 -13.54
C SER A 161 17.00 -14.46 -13.25
N THR A 162 17.07 -14.84 -11.96
CA THR A 162 17.19 -16.25 -11.55
C THR A 162 15.94 -17.02 -11.94
N ILE A 163 14.76 -16.58 -11.48
CA ILE A 163 13.51 -17.31 -11.73
C ILE A 163 13.11 -17.29 -13.21
N ALA A 164 13.34 -16.18 -13.92
CA ALA A 164 13.06 -16.12 -15.36
C ALA A 164 13.92 -17.12 -16.13
N LYS A 165 15.21 -17.21 -15.80
CA LYS A 165 16.13 -18.16 -16.44
C LYS A 165 15.78 -19.61 -16.10
N GLU A 166 15.46 -19.90 -14.84
CA GLU A 166 15.08 -21.24 -14.38
C GLU A 166 13.82 -21.75 -15.10
N LEU A 167 12.81 -20.89 -15.26
CA LEU A 167 11.54 -21.23 -15.91
C LEU A 167 11.58 -21.09 -17.44
N ASN A 168 12.70 -20.62 -18.01
CA ASN A 168 12.81 -20.23 -19.42
C ASN A 168 11.71 -19.23 -19.85
N ALA A 169 11.43 -18.27 -18.98
CA ALA A 169 10.43 -17.23 -19.16
C ALA A 169 11.09 -15.93 -19.66
N LYS A 170 10.33 -15.08 -20.37
CA LYS A 170 10.87 -13.81 -20.87
C LYS A 170 11.15 -12.86 -19.69
N LEU A 171 12.31 -12.20 -19.67
CA LEU A 171 12.63 -11.18 -18.67
C LEU A 171 12.40 -9.78 -19.25
N ILE A 172 11.50 -9.00 -18.65
CA ILE A 172 11.27 -7.59 -18.99
C ILE A 172 12.08 -6.72 -18.01
N PRO A 173 13.17 -6.07 -18.45
CA PRO A 173 14.19 -5.50 -17.57
C PRO A 173 13.86 -4.07 -17.09
N VAL A 174 12.61 -3.80 -16.68
CA VAL A 174 12.16 -2.44 -16.35
C VAL A 174 13.04 -1.78 -15.29
N GLY A 175 13.34 -2.49 -14.20
CA GLY A 175 14.21 -1.97 -13.12
C GLY A 175 15.61 -1.54 -13.57
N LEU A 176 16.15 -2.12 -14.65
CA LEU A 176 17.46 -1.74 -15.17
C LEU A 176 17.40 -0.54 -16.09
N VAL A 177 16.32 -0.42 -16.87
CA VAL A 177 16.03 0.80 -17.62
C VAL A 177 15.82 1.94 -16.63
N TRP A 178 15.04 1.70 -15.58
CA TRP A 178 14.79 2.62 -14.49
C TRP A 178 16.08 3.11 -13.85
N ASP A 179 16.99 2.19 -13.49
CA ASP A 179 18.31 2.50 -12.94
C ASP A 179 19.17 3.36 -13.87
N LYS A 180 19.09 3.13 -15.18
CA LYS A 180 19.83 3.93 -16.16
C LYS A 180 19.25 5.34 -16.32
N VAL A 181 17.93 5.49 -16.25
CA VAL A 181 17.26 6.78 -16.45
C VAL A 181 17.27 7.62 -15.17
N ARG A 182 17.04 7.05 -13.98
CA ARG A 182 17.04 7.82 -12.71
C ARG A 182 18.37 8.51 -12.40
N ASN A 183 19.46 8.03 -12.99
CA ASN A 183 20.80 8.61 -12.85
C ASN A 183 21.06 9.77 -13.85
N GLN A 184 20.09 10.09 -14.70
CA GLN A 184 20.13 11.22 -15.62
C GLN A 184 19.28 12.34 -15.00
N ALA A 185 19.90 13.46 -14.60
CA ALA A 185 19.24 14.54 -13.84
C ALA A 185 18.27 15.41 -14.68
N LYS A 186 17.28 14.79 -15.34
CA LYS A 186 16.36 15.47 -16.27
C LYS A 186 14.90 15.51 -15.80
N PHE A 187 14.39 14.40 -15.25
CA PHE A 187 13.01 14.28 -14.77
C PHE A 187 12.91 13.20 -13.69
N ASP A 188 11.82 13.22 -12.93
CA ASP A 188 11.58 12.26 -11.84
C ASP A 188 10.72 11.09 -12.32
N LEU A 189 11.22 9.88 -12.11
CA LEU A 189 10.47 8.66 -12.43
C LEU A 189 9.50 8.26 -11.31
N TYR A 190 9.67 8.82 -10.11
CA TYR A 190 8.84 8.49 -8.96
C TYR A 190 7.77 9.55 -8.73
N ASP A 191 6.65 9.09 -8.21
CA ASP A 191 5.70 9.96 -7.52
C ASP A 191 6.32 10.49 -6.21
N LEU A 192 5.59 11.37 -5.50
CA LEU A 192 6.04 12.04 -4.28
C LEU A 192 6.45 11.06 -3.17
N ASP A 193 5.91 9.85 -3.17
CA ASP A 193 6.24 8.81 -2.19
C ASP A 193 7.60 8.14 -2.42
N GLY A 194 8.26 8.39 -3.56
CA GLY A 194 9.55 7.79 -3.91
C GLY A 194 9.48 6.30 -4.24
N SER A 195 8.28 5.77 -4.51
CA SER A 195 8.02 4.34 -4.74
C SER A 195 7.20 4.14 -6.02
N HIS A 196 5.99 4.70 -6.08
CA HIS A 196 5.10 4.58 -7.24
C HIS A 196 5.64 5.34 -8.45
N PRO A 197 5.26 4.93 -9.68
CA PRO A 197 5.75 5.61 -10.88
C PRO A 197 5.02 6.94 -11.12
N SER A 198 5.78 7.98 -11.46
CA SER A 198 5.24 9.18 -12.10
C SER A 198 4.77 8.87 -13.53
N ALA A 199 4.20 9.86 -14.23
CA ALA A 199 3.91 9.73 -15.66
C ALA A 199 5.15 9.31 -16.49
N TYR A 200 6.33 9.84 -16.18
CA TYR A 200 7.60 9.43 -16.80
C TYR A 200 7.96 7.98 -16.46
N GLY A 201 7.75 7.57 -15.19
CA GLY A 201 7.96 6.21 -14.72
C GLY A 201 7.08 5.20 -15.47
N SER A 202 5.77 5.47 -15.59
CA SER A 202 4.85 4.57 -16.29
C SER A 202 5.09 4.54 -17.79
N TYR A 203 5.53 5.65 -18.40
CA TYR A 203 5.98 5.65 -19.79
C TYR A 203 7.22 4.76 -20.01
N LEU A 204 8.18 4.80 -19.06
CA LEU A 204 9.35 3.94 -19.05
C LEU A 204 8.97 2.46 -18.90
N VAL A 205 8.02 2.15 -18.02
CA VAL A 205 7.44 0.80 -17.87
C VAL A 205 6.87 0.32 -19.21
N ALA A 206 6.00 1.11 -19.83
CA ALA A 206 5.32 0.76 -21.08
C ALA A 206 6.30 0.54 -22.24
N THR A 207 7.27 1.44 -22.43
CA THR A 207 8.29 1.33 -23.49
C THR A 207 9.27 0.18 -23.25
N SER A 208 9.58 -0.15 -21.99
CA SER A 208 10.39 -1.32 -21.63
C SER A 208 9.66 -2.63 -21.93
N ILE A 209 8.38 -2.72 -21.58
CA ILE A 209 7.54 -3.89 -21.91
C ILE A 209 7.38 -4.00 -23.42
N PHE A 210 7.05 -2.91 -24.12
CA PHE A 210 6.96 -2.89 -25.58
C PHE A 210 8.22 -3.46 -26.23
N SER A 211 9.39 -2.93 -25.84
CA SER A 211 10.68 -3.34 -26.38
C SER A 211 10.98 -4.81 -26.12
N ALA A 212 10.76 -5.26 -24.88
CA ALA A 212 11.08 -6.62 -24.47
C ALA A 212 10.11 -7.64 -25.06
N LEU A 213 8.80 -7.36 -25.04
CA LEU A 213 7.76 -8.29 -25.46
C LEU A 213 7.73 -8.45 -26.98
N LEU A 214 7.75 -7.33 -27.71
CA LEU A 214 7.64 -7.32 -29.17
C LEU A 214 8.98 -7.38 -29.89
N GLU A 215 10.09 -7.20 -29.17
CA GLU A 215 11.45 -7.15 -29.74
C GLU A 215 11.63 -6.03 -30.78
N GLU A 216 10.91 -4.93 -30.54
CA GLU A 216 10.82 -3.79 -31.45
C GLU A 216 11.25 -2.49 -30.78
N SER A 217 11.85 -1.60 -31.57
CA SER A 217 12.30 -0.31 -31.06
C SER A 217 11.12 0.64 -30.83
N PRO A 218 10.97 1.22 -29.62
CA PRO A 218 9.95 2.22 -29.32
C PRO A 218 10.36 3.63 -29.79
N LEU A 219 11.51 3.77 -30.46
CA LEU A 219 12.01 5.08 -30.88
C LEU A 219 11.04 5.76 -31.86
N GLY A 220 10.65 6.98 -31.53
CA GLY A 220 9.75 7.81 -32.34
C GLY A 220 8.26 7.59 -32.07
N LEU A 221 7.91 6.79 -31.04
CA LEU A 221 6.53 6.70 -30.56
C LEU A 221 6.17 7.95 -29.73
N SER A 222 4.89 8.31 -29.69
CA SER A 222 4.43 9.49 -28.96
C SER A 222 4.75 9.44 -27.45
N GLY A 223 5.14 10.58 -26.89
CA GLY A 223 5.18 10.83 -25.44
C GLY A 223 3.83 11.32 -24.86
N VAL A 224 2.87 11.63 -25.72
CA VAL A 224 1.52 12.08 -25.35
C VAL A 224 0.55 10.96 -25.68
N ILE A 225 0.02 10.31 -24.64
CA ILE A 225 -0.80 9.11 -24.76
C ILE A 225 -2.12 9.31 -24.02
N SER A 226 -3.20 8.99 -24.72
CA SER A 226 -4.54 8.85 -24.15
C SER A 226 -4.98 7.39 -24.21
N GLY A 227 -5.80 6.97 -23.25
CA GLY A 227 -6.35 5.63 -23.16
C GLY A 227 -7.38 5.53 -22.06
N LEU A 228 -7.79 4.31 -21.72
CA LEU A 228 -8.73 4.08 -20.62
C LEU A 228 -7.97 4.12 -19.30
N GLN A 229 -8.51 4.83 -18.31
CA GLN A 229 -7.95 4.81 -16.97
C GLN A 229 -8.36 3.51 -16.29
N LEU A 230 -7.40 2.76 -15.76
CA LEU A 230 -7.68 1.53 -15.02
C LEU A 230 -7.91 1.82 -13.54
N SER A 231 -8.86 1.10 -12.94
CA SER A 231 -9.04 1.00 -11.50
C SER A 231 -7.87 0.22 -10.86
N SER A 232 -7.83 0.16 -9.53
CA SER A 232 -6.86 -0.69 -8.80
C SER A 232 -7.03 -2.19 -9.09
N THR A 233 -8.22 -2.61 -9.51
CA THR A 233 -8.58 -3.98 -9.89
C THR A 233 -8.52 -4.26 -11.40
N GLY A 234 -8.16 -3.25 -12.20
CA GLY A 234 -7.94 -3.38 -13.64
C GLY A 234 -9.18 -3.13 -14.50
N GLU A 235 -10.31 -2.69 -13.94
CA GLU A 235 -11.47 -2.28 -14.73
C GLU A 235 -11.22 -0.93 -15.42
N PRO A 236 -11.48 -0.83 -16.73
CA PRO A 236 -11.26 0.41 -17.48
C PRO A 236 -12.39 1.42 -17.26
N SER A 237 -12.05 2.71 -17.37
CA SER A 237 -13.02 3.79 -17.49
C SER A 237 -13.88 3.66 -18.75
N LEU A 238 -15.05 4.32 -18.74
CA LEU A 238 -15.95 4.36 -19.91
C LEU A 238 -15.32 5.12 -21.09
N ASP A 239 -14.70 6.25 -20.78
CA ASP A 239 -14.15 7.15 -21.79
C ASP A 239 -12.62 7.17 -21.76
N SER A 240 -12.04 7.47 -22.93
CA SER A 240 -10.60 7.70 -23.08
C SER A 240 -10.22 9.07 -22.53
N GLN A 241 -9.07 9.12 -21.88
CA GLN A 241 -8.55 10.32 -21.21
C GLN A 241 -7.02 10.37 -21.28
N PRO A 242 -6.39 11.54 -21.08
CA PRO A 242 -4.93 11.64 -21.04
C PRO A 242 -4.36 10.77 -19.92
N LEU A 243 -3.41 9.89 -20.26
CA LEU A 243 -2.73 9.01 -19.30
C LEU A 243 -1.31 9.50 -19.00
N VAL A 244 -0.61 9.97 -20.04
CA VAL A 244 0.74 10.54 -19.95
C VAL A 244 0.86 11.69 -20.95
N ASP A 245 1.48 12.78 -20.51
CA ASP A 245 1.85 13.92 -21.34
C ASP A 245 3.29 14.32 -20.96
N ILE A 246 4.27 13.82 -21.74
CA ILE A 246 5.69 14.12 -21.57
C ILE A 246 6.28 14.67 -22.87
N SER A 247 7.33 15.50 -22.74
CA SER A 247 7.95 16.10 -23.93
C SER A 247 8.55 15.04 -24.85
N GLU A 248 8.50 15.29 -26.16
CA GLU A 248 9.11 14.42 -27.17
C GLU A 248 10.59 14.13 -26.87
N THR A 249 11.32 15.12 -26.34
CA THR A 249 12.74 14.94 -26.00
C THR A 249 12.96 14.01 -24.80
N ASP A 250 12.03 14.01 -23.84
CA ASP A 250 12.07 13.10 -22.68
C ASP A 250 11.65 11.71 -23.08
N ALA A 251 10.56 11.60 -23.86
CA ALA A 251 10.11 10.34 -24.45
C ALA A 251 11.23 9.65 -25.23
N GLN A 252 11.91 10.36 -26.14
CA GLN A 252 13.05 9.81 -26.88
C GLN A 252 14.22 9.38 -25.99
N THR A 253 14.46 10.07 -24.87
CA THR A 253 15.51 9.69 -23.91
C THR A 253 15.17 8.35 -23.25
N ILE A 254 13.91 8.19 -22.82
CA ILE A 254 13.39 6.96 -22.22
C ILE A 254 13.38 5.81 -23.24
N GLN A 255 12.88 6.05 -24.46
CA GLN A 255 12.82 5.06 -25.55
C GLN A 255 14.20 4.52 -25.92
N LYS A 256 15.19 5.42 -26.12
CA LYS A 256 16.57 5.03 -26.44
C LYS A 256 17.18 4.17 -25.35
N THR A 257 16.94 4.54 -24.08
CA THR A 257 17.46 3.77 -22.94
C THR A 257 16.78 2.41 -22.83
N SER A 258 15.46 2.36 -22.97
CA SER A 258 14.66 1.12 -22.97
C SER A 258 15.14 0.14 -24.03
N TRP A 259 15.24 0.61 -25.28
CA TRP A 259 15.72 -0.21 -26.40
C TRP A 259 17.13 -0.74 -26.16
N LYS A 260 18.05 0.15 -25.76
CA LYS A 260 19.44 -0.22 -25.53
C LYS A 260 19.60 -1.30 -24.46
N VAL A 261 18.92 -1.15 -23.32
CA VAL A 261 19.01 -2.13 -22.22
C VAL A 261 18.42 -3.48 -22.65
N VAL A 262 17.26 -3.48 -23.31
CA VAL A 262 16.63 -4.72 -23.81
C VAL A 262 17.52 -5.42 -24.83
N GLU A 263 18.08 -4.69 -25.80
CA GLU A 263 19.00 -5.24 -26.79
C GLU A 263 20.28 -5.82 -26.16
N ASP A 264 20.86 -5.11 -25.19
CA ASP A 264 22.08 -5.55 -24.50
C ASP A 264 21.85 -6.85 -23.72
N ILE A 265 20.66 -7.03 -23.13
CA ILE A 265 20.27 -8.26 -22.41
C ILE A 265 19.97 -9.38 -23.40
N ARG A 266 19.24 -9.10 -24.48
CA ARG A 266 18.94 -10.07 -25.54
C ARG A 266 20.22 -10.64 -26.15
N LYS A 267 21.21 -9.80 -26.45
CA LYS A 267 22.54 -10.21 -26.95
C LYS A 267 23.30 -11.11 -25.99
N LYS A 268 22.96 -11.09 -24.69
CA LYS A 268 23.54 -11.94 -23.64
C LYS A 268 22.69 -13.18 -23.33
N GLY A 269 21.72 -13.51 -24.18
CA GLY A 269 20.86 -14.68 -24.03
C GLY A 269 19.57 -14.40 -23.24
N GLY A 270 19.16 -13.14 -23.08
CA GLY A 270 17.86 -12.76 -22.50
C GLY A 270 17.84 -12.62 -20.98
N TYR A 271 18.95 -12.94 -20.30
CA TYR A 271 19.05 -12.89 -18.84
C TYR A 271 20.32 -12.19 -18.39
N ILE A 272 20.37 -11.84 -17.11
CA ILE A 272 21.54 -11.23 -16.49
C ILE A 272 22.11 -12.18 -15.46
N ASP A 273 23.39 -12.48 -15.61
CA ASP A 273 24.14 -13.20 -14.61
C ASP A 273 24.66 -12.22 -13.56
N ILE A 274 24.14 -12.33 -12.34
CA ILE A 274 24.57 -11.54 -11.19
C ILE A 274 24.59 -12.41 -9.94
N ASN A 275 25.71 -12.33 -9.20
CA ASN A 275 25.85 -13.02 -7.92
C ASN A 275 24.77 -12.60 -6.94
N LYS A 276 24.30 -13.55 -6.12
CA LYS A 276 23.35 -13.28 -5.04
C LYS A 276 23.88 -12.13 -4.17
N PRO A 277 23.15 -11.00 -4.06
CA PRO A 277 23.60 -9.88 -3.24
C PRO A 277 23.76 -10.28 -1.77
N LYS A 278 24.79 -9.74 -1.13
CA LYS A 278 24.97 -9.93 0.32
C LYS A 278 23.80 -9.32 1.08
N GLN A 279 23.28 -10.08 2.04
CA GLN A 279 22.29 -9.62 3.00
C GLN A 279 22.85 -8.42 3.80
N LYS A 280 22.06 -7.36 3.92
CA LYS A 280 22.47 -6.10 4.57
C LYS A 280 21.97 -5.95 6.01
N TYR A 281 21.19 -6.90 6.50
CA TYR A 281 20.62 -6.87 7.84
C TYR A 281 21.10 -8.08 8.64
N VAL A 282 21.17 -7.91 9.95
CA VAL A 282 21.33 -9.00 10.91
C VAL A 282 19.98 -9.18 11.58
N LEU A 283 19.46 -10.41 11.58
CA LEU A 283 18.23 -10.69 12.31
C LEU A 283 18.50 -10.46 13.81
N PRO A 284 17.65 -9.67 14.49
CA PRO A 284 17.74 -9.52 15.93
C PRO A 284 17.69 -10.90 16.59
N LYS A 285 18.61 -11.12 17.52
CA LYS A 285 18.64 -12.32 18.35
C LYS A 285 18.36 -11.90 19.77
N LEU A 286 17.55 -12.69 20.47
CA LEU A 286 17.44 -12.52 21.90
C LEU A 286 18.77 -12.92 22.55
N THR A 287 19.30 -12.04 23.38
CA THR A 287 20.48 -12.33 24.21
C THR A 287 20.05 -13.18 25.40
N GLU A 288 20.93 -14.04 25.89
CA GLU A 288 20.71 -14.73 27.17
C GLU A 288 20.87 -13.72 28.32
N GLY A 289 19.88 -13.67 29.21
CA GLY A 289 19.91 -12.82 30.40
C GLY A 289 20.39 -13.55 31.65
N ASP A 290 20.32 -12.82 32.77
CA ASP A 290 20.49 -13.39 34.10
C ASP A 290 19.33 -14.33 34.43
N VAL A 291 19.53 -15.24 35.40
CA VAL A 291 18.44 -16.07 35.91
C VAL A 291 17.38 -15.15 36.52
N ILE A 292 16.14 -15.29 36.07
CA ILE A 292 15.03 -14.45 36.52
C ILE A 292 14.37 -15.10 37.75
N ASP A 293 14.44 -14.43 38.90
CA ASP A 293 13.54 -14.70 40.02
C ASP A 293 12.18 -14.03 39.75
N THR A 294 11.09 -14.78 39.89
CA THR A 294 9.71 -14.28 39.73
C THR A 294 9.48 -13.00 40.54
N LYS A 295 10.02 -12.91 41.76
CA LYS A 295 9.87 -11.72 42.61
C LYS A 295 10.56 -10.48 42.05
N GLU A 296 11.59 -10.64 41.22
CA GLU A 296 12.29 -9.51 40.61
C GLU A 296 11.52 -8.90 39.44
N ILE A 297 10.71 -9.70 38.75
CA ILE A 297 9.89 -9.22 37.62
C ILE A 297 8.52 -8.70 38.02
N GLU A 298 7.98 -9.12 39.17
CA GLU A 298 6.67 -8.66 39.66
C GLU A 298 6.61 -7.14 39.81
N GLY A 299 5.46 -6.56 39.48
CA GLY A 299 5.16 -5.13 39.57
C GLY A 299 5.30 -4.38 38.25
N ARG A 300 5.37 -3.05 38.37
CA ARG A 300 5.28 -2.13 37.24
C ARG A 300 6.64 -1.82 36.61
N TRP A 301 6.66 -1.78 35.28
CA TRP A 301 7.82 -1.46 34.44
C TRP A 301 7.44 -0.39 33.42
N TYR A 302 8.40 0.48 33.13
CA TYR A 302 8.24 1.64 32.26
C TYR A 302 9.32 1.63 31.18
N GLY A 303 8.99 2.05 29.97
CA GLY A 303 9.98 2.10 28.92
C GLY A 303 9.47 2.50 27.56
N THR A 304 10.20 2.08 26.54
CA THR A 304 9.89 2.36 25.14
C THR A 304 10.00 1.09 24.30
N SER A 305 9.37 1.12 23.13
CA SER A 305 9.47 0.07 22.13
C SER A 305 9.43 0.67 20.74
N THR A 306 10.09 0.01 19.79
CA THR A 306 9.97 0.31 18.36
C THR A 306 8.71 -0.30 17.73
N TYR A 307 7.85 -0.93 18.54
CA TYR A 307 6.58 -1.53 18.11
C TYR A 307 5.75 -0.59 17.25
N SER A 308 5.65 0.69 17.65
CA SER A 308 5.05 1.76 16.88
C SER A 308 5.68 3.09 17.28
N ASN A 309 5.93 3.97 16.30
CA ASN A 309 6.46 5.31 16.53
C ASN A 309 5.41 6.30 17.05
N ASN A 310 4.14 5.88 17.12
CA ASN A 310 3.04 6.74 17.56
C ASN A 310 2.94 6.85 19.08
N TYR A 311 3.65 5.98 19.82
CA TYR A 311 3.59 5.95 21.28
C TYR A 311 4.79 6.64 21.91
N LEU A 312 4.52 7.40 22.98
CA LEU A 312 5.51 8.10 23.79
C LEU A 312 6.26 7.13 24.71
N GLY A 313 5.60 6.04 25.11
CA GLY A 313 6.15 5.02 25.99
C GLY A 313 5.16 3.90 26.26
N VAL A 314 5.61 2.94 27.04
CA VAL A 314 4.87 1.74 27.39
C VAL A 314 5.02 1.43 28.88
N ILE A 315 3.93 0.97 29.49
CA ILE A 315 3.90 0.37 30.82
C ILE A 315 3.60 -1.11 30.69
N LEU A 316 4.40 -1.93 31.37
CA LEU A 316 4.17 -3.35 31.58
C LEU A 316 3.93 -3.57 33.08
N ASP A 317 2.74 -4.01 33.43
CA ASP A 317 2.41 -4.47 34.78
C ASP A 317 2.47 -6.00 34.79
N VAL A 318 3.27 -6.58 35.70
CA VAL A 318 3.38 -8.04 35.89
C VAL A 318 2.87 -8.39 37.28
N GLU A 319 1.94 -9.35 37.36
CA GLU A 319 1.34 -9.82 38.60
C GLU A 319 1.53 -11.34 38.73
N ASN A 320 1.66 -11.83 39.96
CA ASN A 320 1.71 -13.26 40.26
C ASN A 320 0.45 -13.64 41.04
N ILE A 321 -0.41 -14.44 40.41
CA ILE A 321 -1.71 -14.86 40.91
C ILE A 321 -1.69 -16.38 41.05
N GLU A 322 -1.73 -16.89 42.27
CA GLU A 322 -1.79 -18.33 42.56
C GLU A 322 -0.66 -19.16 41.90
N ASN A 323 0.55 -18.58 41.79
CA ASN A 323 1.72 -19.12 41.08
C ASN A 323 1.63 -19.11 39.54
N SER A 324 0.69 -18.36 38.97
CA SER A 324 0.63 -18.03 37.55
C SER A 324 1.01 -16.57 37.34
N LEU A 325 1.80 -16.29 36.30
CA LEU A 325 2.10 -14.91 35.92
C LEU A 325 0.99 -14.37 35.02
N GLU A 326 0.62 -13.12 35.27
CA GLU A 326 -0.22 -12.32 34.38
C GLU A 326 0.53 -11.03 34.01
N ALA A 327 0.26 -10.51 32.83
CA ALA A 327 0.85 -9.27 32.36
C ALA A 327 -0.18 -8.38 31.67
N LYS A 328 -0.03 -7.07 31.83
CA LYS A 328 -0.82 -6.05 31.12
C LYS A 328 0.14 -5.08 30.45
N ILE A 329 -0.04 -4.86 29.15
CA ILE A 329 0.75 -3.89 28.39
C ILE A 329 -0.13 -2.72 27.98
N SER A 330 0.32 -1.52 28.34
CA SER A 330 -0.34 -0.26 28.05
C SER A 330 0.58 0.67 27.28
N PHE A 331 0.17 1.07 26.08
CA PHE A 331 0.87 2.06 25.28
C PHE A 331 0.26 3.44 25.46
N TYR A 332 1.10 4.47 25.50
CA TYR A 332 0.67 5.84 25.79
C TYR A 332 0.94 6.76 24.62
N SER A 333 -0.05 7.58 24.29
CA SER A 333 0.04 8.71 23.36
C SER A 333 -0.37 10.01 24.08
N PRO A 334 -0.17 11.19 23.48
CA PRO A 334 -0.70 12.42 24.06
C PRO A 334 -2.22 12.41 24.22
N ASN A 335 -2.94 11.66 23.39
CA ASN A 335 -4.40 11.72 23.27
C ASN A 335 -5.12 10.56 23.99
N GLY A 336 -4.38 9.62 24.57
CA GLY A 336 -4.96 8.45 25.21
C GLY A 336 -3.99 7.28 25.37
N GLN A 337 -4.56 6.14 25.71
CA GLN A 337 -3.86 4.90 26.02
C GLN A 337 -4.48 3.73 25.24
N ASP A 338 -3.62 2.88 24.68
CA ASP A 338 -4.01 1.61 24.08
C ASP A 338 -3.61 0.46 24.99
N LYS A 339 -4.58 -0.33 25.46
CA LYS A 339 -4.35 -1.53 26.25
C LYS A 339 -4.35 -2.74 25.34
N MET A 340 -3.27 -3.51 25.38
CA MET A 340 -3.15 -4.71 24.56
C MET A 340 -3.58 -5.95 25.33
N PHE A 341 -4.12 -6.94 24.61
CA PHE A 341 -4.35 -8.26 25.16
C PHE A 341 -3.02 -9.01 25.23
N VAL A 342 -2.72 -9.57 26.40
CA VAL A 342 -1.51 -10.35 26.64
C VAL A 342 -1.92 -11.72 27.16
N THR A 343 -1.30 -12.76 26.61
CA THR A 343 -1.61 -14.17 26.92
C THR A 343 -0.31 -14.97 27.02
N ASP A 344 -0.40 -16.20 27.53
CA ASP A 344 0.73 -17.15 27.62
C ASP A 344 1.97 -16.57 28.31
N VAL A 345 1.76 -15.90 29.44
CA VAL A 345 2.82 -15.27 30.23
C VAL A 345 3.54 -16.34 31.04
N GLU A 346 4.79 -16.64 30.68
CA GLU A 346 5.59 -17.65 31.36
C GLU A 346 7.05 -17.24 31.57
N LEU A 347 7.65 -17.73 32.65
CA LEU A 347 9.09 -17.70 32.84
C LEU A 347 9.69 -19.02 32.38
N LYS A 348 10.50 -18.98 31.32
CA LYS A 348 11.15 -20.16 30.74
C LYS A 348 12.53 -19.81 30.21
N ASP A 349 13.51 -20.69 30.47
CA ASP A 349 14.89 -20.55 29.97
C ASP A 349 15.52 -19.16 30.25
N LYS A 350 15.25 -18.61 31.46
CA LYS A 350 15.67 -17.26 31.90
C LYS A 350 15.04 -16.11 31.12
N GLN A 351 13.89 -16.33 30.50
CA GLN A 351 13.16 -15.33 29.73
C GLN A 351 11.72 -15.23 30.24
N LEU A 352 11.19 -14.01 30.21
CA LEU A 352 9.76 -13.77 30.35
C LEU A 352 9.15 -13.75 28.94
N ASN A 353 8.36 -14.77 28.64
CA ASN A 353 7.71 -14.95 27.35
C ASN A 353 6.24 -14.59 27.48
N MET A 354 5.67 -14.01 26.42
CA MET A 354 4.25 -13.74 26.31
C MET A 354 3.83 -13.56 24.85
N ILE A 355 2.54 -13.69 24.60
CA ILE A 355 1.92 -13.37 23.31
C ILE A 355 1.15 -12.06 23.43
N LEU A 356 1.54 -11.08 22.61
CA LEU A 356 0.87 -9.80 22.46
C LEU A 356 -0.13 -9.87 21.30
N ILE A 357 -1.41 -9.63 21.58
CA ILE A 357 -2.47 -9.61 20.57
C ILE A 357 -2.90 -8.17 20.33
N ASP A 358 -2.72 -7.73 19.09
CA ASP A 358 -3.09 -6.41 18.60
C ASP A 358 -4.25 -6.53 17.62
N SER A 359 -5.45 -6.37 18.17
CA SER A 359 -6.70 -6.50 17.43
C SER A 359 -6.85 -5.42 16.34
N LEU A 360 -6.26 -4.24 16.54
CA LEU A 360 -6.32 -3.15 15.56
C LEU A 360 -5.52 -3.48 14.30
N ARG A 361 -4.37 -4.14 14.47
CA ARG A 361 -3.49 -4.53 13.36
C ARG A 361 -3.69 -5.97 12.91
N THR A 362 -4.68 -6.67 13.49
CA THR A 362 -4.93 -8.11 13.29
C THR A 362 -3.64 -8.94 13.42
N MET A 363 -2.80 -8.58 14.39
CA MET A 363 -1.44 -9.08 14.52
C MET A 363 -1.24 -9.75 15.88
N SER A 364 -0.56 -10.90 15.88
CA SER A 364 -0.07 -11.55 17.08
C SER A 364 1.46 -11.54 17.08
N SER A 365 2.05 -11.17 18.21
CA SER A 365 3.50 -11.06 18.37
C SER A 365 3.98 -11.91 19.52
N ASN A 366 4.95 -12.78 19.27
CA ASN A 366 5.71 -13.44 20.34
C ASN A 366 6.66 -12.41 20.93
N LEU A 367 6.53 -12.10 22.20
CA LEU A 367 7.34 -11.12 22.92
C LEU A 367 8.15 -11.85 23.99
N ASN A 368 9.46 -11.73 23.90
CA ASN A 368 10.40 -12.33 24.84
C ASN A 368 11.22 -11.22 25.48
N PHE A 369 11.33 -11.24 26.81
CA PHE A 369 12.23 -10.37 27.57
C PHE A 369 13.30 -11.19 28.25
N TYR A 370 14.51 -10.63 28.29
CA TYR A 370 15.56 -11.08 29.19
C TYR A 370 15.85 -9.99 30.22
N PHE A 371 16.24 -10.41 31.42
CA PHE A 371 16.61 -9.53 32.50
C PHE A 371 18.11 -9.33 32.56
N ASN A 372 18.55 -8.09 32.70
CA ASN A 372 19.95 -7.74 32.94
C ASN A 372 20.03 -6.36 33.59
N ASN A 373 20.84 -6.20 34.64
CA ASN A 373 21.11 -4.91 35.26
C ASN A 373 19.84 -4.11 35.64
N LYS A 374 18.85 -4.78 36.24
CA LYS A 374 17.55 -4.18 36.65
C LYS A 374 16.72 -3.63 35.48
N LYS A 375 16.93 -4.16 34.27
CA LYS A 375 16.17 -3.81 33.06
C LYS A 375 15.61 -5.06 32.41
N LEU A 376 14.44 -4.92 31.80
CA LEU A 376 13.87 -5.90 30.89
C LEU A 376 14.13 -5.42 29.46
N ASN A 377 14.96 -6.15 28.74
CA ASN A 377 15.22 -5.89 27.33
C ASN A 377 14.50 -6.97 26.53
N GLY A 378 13.72 -6.57 25.54
CA GLY A 378 12.84 -7.48 24.83
C GLY A 378 12.93 -7.37 23.33
N LEU A 379 12.46 -8.42 22.69
CA LEU A 379 12.29 -8.51 21.25
C LEU A 379 10.92 -9.12 21.00
N SER A 380 10.06 -8.42 20.25
CA SER A 380 8.87 -9.04 19.70
C SER A 380 9.10 -9.45 18.26
N LYS A 381 8.57 -10.63 17.91
CA LYS A 381 8.50 -11.15 16.55
C LYS A 381 7.06 -11.41 16.16
N SER A 382 6.62 -10.85 15.04
CA SER A 382 5.30 -11.11 14.47
C SER A 382 5.37 -11.41 12.98
N PHE A 383 4.31 -12.02 12.46
CA PHE A 383 4.15 -12.31 11.05
C PHE A 383 2.74 -11.89 10.62
N GLY A 384 2.63 -11.11 9.54
CA GLY A 384 1.35 -10.69 8.97
C GLY A 384 1.52 -10.25 7.52
N GLY A 385 0.66 -10.72 6.62
CA GLY A 385 0.66 -10.33 5.20
C GLY A 385 2.00 -10.55 4.50
N ASP A 386 2.64 -11.70 4.74
CA ASP A 386 3.99 -12.06 4.28
C ASP A 386 5.14 -11.16 4.80
N ILE A 387 4.85 -10.29 5.79
CA ILE A 387 5.84 -9.44 6.44
C ILE A 387 6.21 -10.03 7.80
N THR A 388 7.51 -10.20 8.03
CA THR A 388 8.03 -10.51 9.37
C THR A 388 8.47 -9.23 10.06
N ASN A 389 8.03 -8.99 11.28
CA ASN A 389 8.44 -7.83 12.07
C ASN A 389 9.28 -8.27 13.26
N TYR A 390 10.33 -7.51 13.55
CA TYR A 390 11.13 -7.59 14.76
C TYR A 390 11.17 -6.22 15.42
N LYS A 391 10.76 -6.12 16.69
CA LYS A 391 10.70 -4.84 17.40
C LYS A 391 11.40 -4.95 18.74
N HIS A 392 12.31 -4.03 19.03
CA HIS A 392 13.00 -3.96 20.31
C HIS A 392 12.16 -3.27 21.39
N TRP A 393 12.36 -3.71 22.63
CA TRP A 393 11.70 -3.21 23.83
C TRP A 393 12.75 -2.96 24.91
N ASN A 394 12.61 -1.85 25.65
CA ASN A 394 13.55 -1.49 26.70
C ASN A 394 12.76 -0.95 27.89
N LEU A 395 12.67 -1.74 28.97
CA LEU A 395 11.89 -1.40 30.16
C LEU A 395 12.76 -1.38 31.42
N SER A 396 12.39 -0.55 32.38
CA SER A 396 13.04 -0.40 33.68
C SER A 396 12.04 0.01 34.76
N ARG A 397 12.49 0.15 36.00
CA ARG A 397 11.67 0.70 37.10
C ARG A 397 11.61 2.24 37.12
N LEU A 398 12.30 2.92 36.20
CA LEU A 398 12.30 4.38 36.13
C LEU A 398 11.12 4.88 35.29
N ASN A 399 10.20 5.61 35.91
CA ASN A 399 8.97 6.10 35.28
C ASN A 399 9.21 7.20 34.22
N ASN A 400 10.35 7.90 34.28
CA ASN A 400 10.69 8.95 33.34
C ASN A 400 11.29 8.38 32.05
N GLN A 401 10.61 8.57 30.92
CA GLN A 401 11.03 8.16 29.58
C GLN A 401 11.09 9.39 28.67
N ASN A 402 12.27 9.72 28.16
CA ASN A 402 12.50 10.88 27.28
C ASN A 402 11.94 12.22 27.82
N GLY A 403 11.98 12.43 29.14
CA GLY A 403 11.48 13.64 29.78
C GLY A 403 10.00 13.62 30.14
N LEU A 404 9.30 12.50 29.94
CA LEU A 404 7.91 12.29 30.31
C LEU A 404 7.81 11.29 31.46
N ASP A 405 7.14 11.68 32.55
CA ASP A 405 6.76 10.74 33.61
C ASP A 405 5.53 9.93 33.17
N LEU A 406 5.75 8.66 32.82
CA LEU A 406 4.69 7.78 32.34
C LEU A 406 3.69 7.41 33.44
N GLU A 407 4.11 7.37 34.70
CA GLU A 407 3.20 7.08 35.81
C GLU A 407 2.24 8.24 36.04
N ALA A 408 2.75 9.47 36.00
CA ALA A 408 1.92 10.67 36.07
C ALA A 408 0.96 10.75 34.88
N LEU A 409 1.37 10.33 33.67
CA LEU A 409 0.50 10.26 32.50
C LEU A 409 -0.60 9.21 32.67
N ASP A 410 -0.28 8.01 33.17
CA ASP A 410 -1.24 6.94 33.47
C ASP A 410 -2.32 7.39 34.45
N VAL A 411 -1.90 8.05 35.54
CA VAL A 411 -2.81 8.65 36.52
C VAL A 411 -3.67 9.74 35.87
N LEU A 412 -3.10 10.57 35.01
CA LEU A 412 -3.82 11.63 34.32
C LEU A 412 -4.90 11.08 33.36
N ILE A 413 -4.58 10.03 32.60
CA ILE A 413 -5.53 9.36 31.70
C ILE A 413 -6.64 8.67 32.50
N THR A 414 -6.29 8.00 33.60
CA THR A 414 -7.29 7.41 34.50
C THR A 414 -8.24 8.47 35.07
N ALA A 415 -7.71 9.63 35.49
CA ALA A 415 -8.52 10.75 35.94
C ALA A 415 -9.39 11.34 34.83
N PHE A 416 -8.90 11.38 33.59
CA PHE A 416 -9.68 11.79 32.43
C PHE A 416 -10.88 10.87 32.21
N ASN A 417 -10.68 9.55 32.21
CA ASN A 417 -11.77 8.58 32.05
C ASN A 417 -12.87 8.74 33.13
N ASN A 418 -12.48 8.92 34.39
CA ASN A 418 -13.43 9.19 35.48
C ASN A 418 -14.12 10.57 35.33
N ASP A 419 -13.42 11.57 34.81
CA ASP A 419 -13.96 12.89 34.54
C ASP A 419 -15.00 12.87 33.39
N ILE A 420 -14.88 11.97 32.41
CA ILE A 420 -15.86 11.83 31.32
C ILE A 420 -17.24 11.49 31.91
N GLU A 421 -17.32 10.49 32.78
CA GLU A 421 -18.58 10.05 33.39
C GLU A 421 -19.25 11.14 34.23
N SER A 422 -18.45 11.94 34.94
CA SER A 422 -18.97 12.94 35.89
C SER A 422 -19.17 14.35 35.31
N LYS A 423 -18.45 14.72 34.24
CA LYS A 423 -18.42 16.09 33.70
C LYS A 423 -18.76 16.19 32.22
N GLY A 424 -18.88 15.07 31.52
CA GLY A 424 -19.00 15.00 30.07
C GLY A 424 -17.63 15.10 29.36
N TYR A 425 -17.55 14.47 28.19
CA TYR A 425 -16.31 14.28 27.45
C TYR A 425 -15.55 15.59 27.17
N VAL A 426 -16.23 16.58 26.60
CA VAL A 426 -15.62 17.84 26.16
C VAL A 426 -14.93 18.57 27.31
N LYS A 427 -15.60 18.71 28.45
CA LYS A 427 -15.04 19.38 29.63
C LYS A 427 -13.89 18.58 30.24
N ALA A 428 -14.03 17.25 30.28
CA ALA A 428 -12.97 16.36 30.72
C ALA A 428 -11.72 16.48 29.83
N ALA A 429 -11.90 16.52 28.51
CA ALA A 429 -10.80 16.58 27.54
C ALA A 429 -10.04 17.91 27.60
N ILE A 430 -10.76 19.04 27.69
CA ILE A 430 -10.13 20.36 27.86
C ILE A 430 -9.29 20.40 29.15
N ASN A 431 -9.78 19.82 30.24
CA ASN A 431 -9.05 19.74 31.50
C ASN A 431 -7.83 18.81 31.38
N TYR A 432 -7.99 17.67 30.71
CA TYR A 432 -6.92 16.73 30.42
C TYR A 432 -5.78 17.39 29.65
N TYR A 433 -6.04 18.07 28.53
CA TYR A 433 -4.99 18.70 27.72
C TYR A 433 -4.27 19.85 28.46
N LYS A 434 -4.98 20.59 29.33
CA LYS A 434 -4.36 21.60 30.21
C LYS A 434 -3.38 20.96 31.20
N LYS A 435 -3.78 19.87 31.84
CA LYS A 435 -2.93 19.12 32.78
C LYS A 435 -1.77 18.44 32.06
N TYR A 436 -2.02 17.84 30.90
CA TYR A 436 -0.98 17.25 30.05
C TYR A 436 0.06 18.29 29.63
N SER A 437 -0.37 19.49 29.23
CA SER A 437 0.53 20.61 28.93
C SER A 437 1.44 20.98 30.11
N SER A 438 0.89 20.93 31.32
CA SER A 438 1.66 21.19 32.55
C SER A 438 2.64 20.05 32.85
N LEU A 439 2.23 18.79 32.62
CA LEU A 439 3.07 17.61 32.79
C LEU A 439 4.31 17.65 31.89
N ILE A 440 4.15 18.07 30.63
CA ILE A 440 5.26 18.14 29.67
C ILE A 440 5.98 19.49 29.63
N GLY A 441 5.56 20.46 30.45
CA GLY A 441 6.16 21.79 30.52
C GLY A 441 5.99 22.67 29.28
N LYS A 442 5.09 22.34 28.36
CA LYS A 442 4.79 23.13 27.15
C LYS A 442 3.32 23.01 26.76
N SER A 443 2.80 24.05 26.10
CA SER A 443 1.43 24.02 25.59
C SER A 443 1.25 22.88 24.59
N TYR A 444 0.19 22.09 24.76
CA TYR A 444 -0.21 21.02 23.86
C TYR A 444 -1.69 21.10 23.57
N LEU A 445 -2.03 20.98 22.28
CA LEU A 445 -3.38 20.73 21.80
C LEU A 445 -3.32 19.55 20.81
N PRO A 446 -4.33 18.67 20.82
CA PRO A 446 -4.46 17.62 19.81
C PRO A 446 -4.68 18.26 18.44
N GLU A 447 -4.02 17.78 17.40
CA GLU A 447 -4.17 18.34 16.05
C GLU A 447 -5.63 18.31 15.57
N GLU A 448 -6.07 19.36 14.89
CA GLU A 448 -7.42 19.44 14.34
C GLU A 448 -7.71 18.27 13.39
N ALA A 449 -6.76 17.94 12.51
CA ALA A 449 -6.88 16.83 11.56
C ALA A 449 -7.06 15.48 12.28
N TYR A 450 -6.35 15.27 13.39
CA TYR A 450 -6.52 14.07 14.22
C TYR A 450 -7.92 14.00 14.82
N LEU A 451 -8.41 15.09 15.42
CA LEU A 451 -9.77 15.11 15.98
C LEU A 451 -10.82 14.87 14.90
N ASN A 452 -10.65 15.48 13.73
CA ASN A 452 -11.56 15.30 12.61
C ASN A 452 -11.60 13.83 12.15
N ALA A 453 -10.43 13.21 11.96
CA ALA A 453 -10.32 11.81 11.56
C ALA A 453 -10.96 10.87 12.59
N VAL A 454 -10.69 11.06 13.89
CA VAL A 454 -11.31 10.27 14.96
C VAL A 454 -12.83 10.45 14.97
N GLY A 455 -13.33 11.67 14.80
CA GLY A 455 -14.76 11.96 14.75
C GLY A 455 -15.46 11.20 13.62
N TYR A 456 -14.89 11.23 12.40
CA TYR A 456 -15.46 10.50 11.26
C TYR A 456 -15.34 8.98 11.41
N ASN A 457 -14.24 8.46 11.96
CA ASN A 457 -14.14 7.03 12.26
C ASN A 457 -15.27 6.58 13.21
N PHE A 458 -15.63 7.39 14.21
CA PHE A 458 -16.77 7.09 15.07
C PHE A 458 -18.11 7.15 14.34
N VAL A 459 -18.28 8.06 13.39
CA VAL A 459 -19.48 8.07 12.53
C VAL A 459 -19.58 6.78 11.71
N GLU A 460 -18.47 6.34 11.11
CA GLU A 460 -18.42 5.09 10.33
C GLU A 460 -18.69 3.85 11.19
N ASP A 461 -18.21 3.84 12.43
CA ASP A 461 -18.49 2.82 13.44
C ASP A 461 -19.93 2.85 13.99
N GLY A 462 -20.74 3.87 13.63
CA GLY A 462 -22.08 4.07 14.18
C GLY A 462 -22.11 4.63 15.61
N LYS A 463 -20.97 5.09 16.13
CA LYS A 463 -20.78 5.69 17.46
C LYS A 463 -21.02 7.20 17.41
N VAL A 464 -22.26 7.58 17.12
CA VAL A 464 -22.63 8.97 16.81
C VAL A 464 -22.40 9.91 18.00
N ASP A 465 -22.70 9.49 19.22
CA ASP A 465 -22.53 10.33 20.42
C ASP A 465 -21.06 10.63 20.70
N GLU A 466 -20.17 9.65 20.50
CA GLU A 466 -18.73 9.81 20.59
C GLU A 466 -18.20 10.74 19.50
N ALA A 467 -18.71 10.63 18.27
CA ALA A 467 -18.37 11.55 17.18
C ALA A 467 -18.75 13.00 17.52
N LEU A 468 -19.97 13.23 18.03
CA LEU A 468 -20.44 14.56 18.44
C LEU A 468 -19.55 15.18 19.52
N ASN A 469 -19.15 14.38 20.51
CA ASN A 469 -18.23 14.82 21.56
C ASN A 469 -16.87 15.26 21.00
N ILE A 470 -16.32 14.53 20.02
CA ILE A 470 -15.05 14.85 19.37
C ILE A 470 -15.15 16.11 18.51
N PHE A 471 -16.20 16.24 17.70
CA PHE A 471 -16.39 17.41 16.85
C PHE A 471 -16.68 18.68 17.65
N GLU A 472 -17.45 18.57 18.75
CA GLU A 472 -17.66 19.69 19.67
C GLU A 472 -16.33 20.15 20.31
N LEU A 473 -15.51 19.19 20.76
CA LEU A 473 -14.17 19.49 21.28
C LEU A 473 -13.31 20.19 20.22
N ALA A 474 -13.29 19.68 18.98
CA ALA A 474 -12.53 20.29 17.89
C ALA A 474 -12.95 21.74 17.64
N MET A 475 -14.25 22.01 17.56
CA MET A 475 -14.79 23.37 17.40
C MET A 475 -14.39 24.31 18.55
N ILE A 476 -14.37 23.81 19.78
CA ILE A 476 -13.97 24.62 20.95
C ILE A 476 -12.48 24.92 20.95
N LEU A 477 -11.63 23.96 20.56
CA LEU A 477 -10.18 24.14 20.52
C LEU A 477 -9.72 24.96 19.31
N TYR A 478 -10.47 24.90 18.21
CA TYR A 478 -10.15 25.54 16.92
C TYR A 478 -11.31 26.42 16.42
N PRO A 479 -11.70 27.48 17.16
CA PRO A 479 -12.89 28.27 16.86
C PRO A 479 -12.81 29.09 15.57
N GLU A 480 -11.62 29.22 14.97
CA GLU A 480 -11.40 29.90 13.68
C GLU A 480 -11.29 28.90 12.51
N SER A 481 -11.43 27.60 12.75
CA SER A 481 -11.44 26.60 11.67
C SER A 481 -12.87 26.32 11.21
N VAL A 482 -13.15 26.69 9.96
CA VAL A 482 -14.42 26.41 9.26
C VAL A 482 -14.77 24.91 9.29
N ASN A 483 -13.76 24.04 9.09
CA ASN A 483 -13.93 22.59 9.01
C ASN A 483 -14.53 21.98 10.29
N THR A 484 -14.20 22.54 11.45
CA THR A 484 -14.74 22.04 12.73
C THR A 484 -16.24 22.32 12.89
N TYR A 485 -16.73 23.47 12.40
CA TYR A 485 -18.16 23.79 12.41
C TYR A 485 -18.93 22.98 11.37
N ASP A 486 -18.32 22.74 10.20
CA ASP A 486 -18.87 21.90 9.14
C ASP A 486 -19.13 20.48 9.66
N SER A 487 -18.08 19.84 10.17
CA SER A 487 -18.14 18.46 10.67
C SER A 487 -19.07 18.30 11.88
N TYR A 488 -19.04 19.23 12.84
CA TYR A 488 -19.95 19.16 14.00
C TYR A 488 -21.42 19.43 13.58
N GLY A 489 -21.65 20.46 12.78
CA GLY A 489 -22.99 20.85 12.34
C GLY A 489 -23.67 19.79 11.50
N GLU A 490 -22.94 19.19 10.55
CA GLU A 490 -23.46 18.09 9.72
C GLU A 490 -23.78 16.85 10.56
N THR A 491 -22.87 16.48 11.48
CA THR A 491 -23.08 15.30 12.34
C THR A 491 -24.26 15.50 13.29
N LEU A 492 -24.46 16.70 13.85
CA LEU A 492 -25.65 17.04 14.64
C LEU A 492 -26.95 16.88 13.84
N ILE A 493 -26.95 17.34 12.58
CA ILE A 493 -28.11 17.19 11.69
C ILE A 493 -28.38 15.70 11.43
N LYS A 494 -27.34 14.90 11.16
CA LYS A 494 -27.49 13.44 10.96
C LYS A 494 -27.97 12.72 12.22
N ALA A 495 -27.55 13.18 13.40
CA ALA A 495 -27.97 12.65 14.70
C ALA A 495 -29.40 13.07 15.10
N GLY A 496 -30.07 13.93 14.32
CA GLY A 496 -31.43 14.41 14.61
C GLY A 496 -31.50 15.69 15.44
N GLU A 497 -30.36 16.27 15.85
CA GLU A 497 -30.26 17.55 16.54
C GLU A 497 -30.34 18.74 15.55
N PHE A 498 -31.39 18.76 14.72
CA PHE A 498 -31.49 19.64 13.55
C PHE A 498 -31.32 21.13 13.83
N GLU A 499 -31.97 21.67 14.87
CA GLU A 499 -31.89 23.11 15.17
C GLU A 499 -30.48 23.50 15.62
N LYS A 500 -29.86 22.67 16.46
CA LYS A 500 -28.51 22.91 16.96
C LYS A 500 -27.50 22.77 15.82
N GLY A 501 -27.62 21.70 15.02
CA GLY A 501 -26.76 21.46 13.87
C GLY A 501 -26.85 22.58 12.83
N LEU A 502 -28.06 23.04 12.49
CA LEU A 502 -28.25 24.18 11.58
C LEU A 502 -27.64 25.47 12.15
N SER A 503 -27.76 25.72 13.46
CA SER A 503 -27.14 26.86 14.11
C SER A 503 -25.61 26.82 14.04
N VAL A 504 -25.00 25.68 14.36
CA VAL A 504 -23.54 25.47 14.30
C VAL A 504 -23.03 25.61 12.86
N TYR A 505 -23.68 24.93 11.92
CA TYR A 505 -23.31 24.95 10.50
C TYR A 505 -23.41 26.37 9.91
N THR A 506 -24.44 27.12 10.28
CA THR A 506 -24.61 28.53 9.86
C THR A 506 -23.46 29.40 10.36
N LYS A 507 -22.99 29.20 11.60
CA LYS A 507 -21.80 29.91 12.11
C LYS A 507 -20.56 29.57 11.31
N GLY A 508 -20.36 28.30 10.97
CA GLY A 508 -19.25 27.84 10.11
C GLY A 508 -19.28 28.52 8.73
N TYR A 509 -20.46 28.61 8.12
CA TYR A 509 -20.64 29.30 6.83
C TYR A 509 -20.33 30.80 6.90
N GLU A 510 -20.82 31.50 7.93
CA GLU A 510 -20.51 32.93 8.09
C GLU A 510 -19.01 33.16 8.36
N LEU A 511 -18.35 32.25 9.11
CA LEU A 511 -16.90 32.26 9.27
C LEU A 511 -16.20 32.06 7.92
N ALA A 512 -16.62 31.07 7.13
CA ALA A 512 -16.06 30.77 5.81
C ALA A 512 -16.13 31.98 4.86
N LYS A 513 -17.28 32.68 4.84
CA LYS A 513 -17.45 33.92 4.08
C LYS A 513 -16.52 35.03 4.57
N LYS A 514 -16.42 35.21 5.89
CA LYS A 514 -15.59 36.25 6.49
C LYS A 514 -14.11 36.05 6.17
N THR A 515 -13.64 34.80 6.12
CA THR A 515 -12.22 34.47 5.88
C THR A 515 -11.89 34.18 4.41
N GLY A 516 -12.89 34.17 3.50
CA GLY A 516 -12.69 33.80 2.11
C GLY A 516 -12.31 32.32 1.92
N ASN A 517 -12.78 31.44 2.80
CA ASN A 517 -12.51 30.00 2.74
C ASN A 517 -13.23 29.38 1.53
N GLU A 518 -12.55 28.48 0.81
CA GLU A 518 -13.05 27.83 -0.40
C GLU A 518 -14.33 27.00 -0.18
N ASN A 519 -14.56 26.51 1.05
CA ASN A 519 -15.74 25.72 1.39
C ASN A 519 -17.03 26.55 1.45
N ALA A 520 -16.96 27.89 1.43
CA ALA A 520 -18.13 28.76 1.56
C ALA A 520 -19.25 28.43 0.56
N THR A 521 -18.89 28.19 -0.71
CA THR A 521 -19.87 27.87 -1.77
C THR A 521 -20.58 26.53 -1.52
N TYR A 522 -19.83 25.50 -1.10
CA TYR A 522 -20.39 24.19 -0.75
C TYR A 522 -21.29 24.27 0.49
N MET A 523 -20.82 24.96 1.54
CA MET A 523 -21.57 25.13 2.77
C MET A 523 -22.89 25.89 2.55
N GLU A 524 -22.93 26.87 1.64
CA GLU A 524 -24.16 27.55 1.23
C GLU A 524 -25.17 26.59 0.62
N ALA A 525 -24.71 25.74 -0.32
CA ALA A 525 -25.55 24.73 -0.96
C ALA A 525 -26.09 23.72 0.08
N ASN A 526 -25.25 23.29 1.02
CA ASN A 526 -25.66 22.40 2.11
C ASN A 526 -26.67 23.06 3.06
N LEU A 527 -26.46 24.31 3.47
CA LEU A 527 -27.43 25.03 4.30
C LEU A 527 -28.80 25.12 3.64
N LYS A 528 -28.84 25.36 2.32
CA LYS A 528 -30.08 25.33 1.54
C LYS A 528 -30.71 23.94 1.59
N ARG A 529 -29.93 22.89 1.34
CA ARG A 529 -30.39 21.49 1.42
C ARG A 529 -30.89 21.10 2.81
N PHE A 530 -30.22 21.49 3.89
CA PHE A 530 -30.66 21.19 5.26
C PHE A 530 -31.98 21.89 5.60
N LYS A 531 -32.15 23.16 5.18
CA LYS A 531 -33.40 23.92 5.35
C LYS A 531 -34.54 23.32 4.51
N GLU A 532 -34.25 22.87 3.30
CA GLU A 532 -35.21 22.15 2.44
C GLU A 532 -35.51 20.74 2.98
N GLY A 533 -34.52 20.04 3.52
CA GLY A 533 -34.64 18.71 4.14
C GLY A 533 -35.50 18.72 5.40
N LYS A 534 -35.43 19.79 6.21
CA LYS A 534 -36.36 20.04 7.33
C LYS A 534 -37.83 20.07 6.89
N SER A 535 -38.13 20.42 5.64
CA SER A 535 -39.50 20.36 5.09
C SER A 535 -39.94 18.94 4.69
N LYS A 536 -38.98 18.03 4.42
CA LYS A 536 -39.22 16.65 3.96
C LYS A 536 -39.01 15.57 5.03
N GLN A 537 -38.28 15.84 6.11
CA GLN A 537 -38.02 14.91 7.24
C GLN A 537 -39.23 14.57 8.12
N ARG A 538 -40.44 14.68 7.55
CA ARG A 538 -41.60 13.91 8.01
C ARG A 538 -41.61 12.47 7.47
N GLN A 539 -40.71 12.06 6.55
CA GLN A 539 -40.53 10.67 6.10
C GLN A 539 -39.07 10.35 5.68
N THR A 540 -38.46 9.40 6.43
CA THR A 540 -37.41 8.40 6.10
C THR A 540 -36.06 8.78 5.43
N GLU A 541 -35.08 7.94 5.81
CA GLU A 541 -33.61 7.90 5.62
C GLU A 541 -33.04 8.18 4.22
N LEU A 542 -31.82 8.75 4.17
CA LEU A 542 -31.02 8.89 2.94
C LEU A 542 -29.50 8.66 3.15
N LEU A 543 -28.90 8.21 2.05
CA LEU A 543 -27.59 7.60 1.75
C LEU A 543 -26.31 8.34 2.20
N PRO A 544 -25.16 7.62 2.34
CA PRO A 544 -23.89 8.19 2.79
C PRO A 544 -23.24 9.12 1.74
N PRO A 545 -22.41 10.07 2.19
CA PRO A 545 -21.71 11.03 1.32
C PRO A 545 -20.52 10.38 0.57
N PRO A 546 -20.07 11.00 -0.54
CA PRO A 546 -18.88 10.56 -1.27
C PRO A 546 -17.60 10.84 -0.47
N PRO A 547 -16.51 10.11 -0.76
CA PRO A 547 -15.25 10.24 -0.02
C PRO A 547 -14.60 11.62 -0.21
N PRO A 548 -13.75 12.05 0.74
CA PRO A 548 -13.07 13.34 0.68
C PRO A 548 -12.15 13.43 -0.55
N THR A 549 -12.17 14.58 -1.22
CA THR A 549 -11.10 14.97 -2.15
C THR A 549 -9.86 15.37 -1.35
N GLY A 550 -8.73 14.69 -1.58
CA GLY A 550 -7.40 15.12 -1.12
C GLY A 550 -7.06 16.53 -1.62
N ILE A 551 -6.21 17.31 -0.96
CA ILE A 551 -4.88 17.01 -0.41
C ILE A 551 -4.72 17.62 0.99
#